data_AF-A0A5K1HYZ5-F1
#
_entry.id   AF-A0A5K1HYZ5-F1
#
_cell.length_a   1.000
_cell.length_b   1.000
_cell.length_c   1.000
_cell.angle_alpha   90.00
_cell.angle_beta   90.00
_cell.angle_gamma   90.00
#
_symmetry.space_group_name_H-M   'P 1'
#
loop_
_entity.id
_entity.type
_entity.pdbx_description
1 polymer ?
#
loop_
_entity_poly.entity_id
_entity_poly.type
_entity_poly.pdbx_seq_one_letter_code
_entity_poly.pdbx_strand_id
1 'polypeptide(L)' 'MDLPAPIHDILLVSLGSGLIVGGLGVVLLTNPIYSAFSLGLVLVCISLFYIPSNSY' A
#
# COMPACT_ATOMS: atom_id res chain seq x y z
N MET A 1 6.62 12.85 -14.43
CA MET A 1 5.87 12.59 -15.69
C MET A 1 4.40 12.70 -15.32
N ASP A 2 3.65 13.63 -15.90
CA ASP A 2 2.22 13.81 -15.60
C ASP A 2 1.45 12.53 -15.96
N LEU A 3 1.25 11.68 -14.95
CA LEU A 3 0.38 10.53 -15.06
C LEU A 3 -1.04 11.08 -15.26
N PRO A 4 -1.84 10.55 -16.21
CA PRO A 4 -3.20 11.00 -16.42
C PRO A 4 -3.96 11.07 -15.10
N ALA A 5 -4.61 12.19 -14.80
CA ALA A 5 -5.31 12.42 -13.52
C ALA A 5 -6.14 11.22 -13.02
N PRO A 6 -6.88 10.48 -13.87
CA PRO A 6 -7.63 9.29 -13.44
C PRO A 6 -6.75 8.13 -12.94
N ILE A 7 -5.57 7.95 -13.53
CA ILE A 7 -4.66 6.86 -13.19
C ILE A 7 -4.00 7.12 -11.85
N HIS A 8 -3.70 8.39 -11.55
CA HIS A 8 -3.21 8.80 -10.23
C HIS A 8 -4.25 8.50 -9.14
N ASP A 9 -5.52 8.86 -9.37
CA ASP A 9 -6.60 8.59 -8.40
C ASP A 9 -6.84 7.09 -8.19
N ILE A 10 -6.78 6.28 -9.26
CA ILE A 10 -6.91 4.82 -9.16
C ILE A 10 -5.75 4.22 -8.36
N LEU A 11 -4.51 4.67 -8.61
CA LEU A 11 -3.34 4.22 -7.85
C LEU A 11 -3.45 4.60 -6.38
N LEU A 12 -3.89 5.82 -6.08
CA LEU A 12 -4.10 6.32 -4.72
C LEU A 12 -5.11 5.46 -3.97
N VAL A 13 -6.27 5.16 -4.59
CA VAL A 13 -7.32 4.32 -4.01
C VAL A 13 -6.84 2.87 -3.84
N SER A 14 -6.14 2.33 -4.84
CA SER A 14 -5.63 0.95 -4.81
C SER A 14 -4.58 0.76 -3.71
N LEU A 15 -3.59 1.66 -3.60
CA LEU A 15 -2.58 1.58 -2.54
C LEU A 15 -3.17 1.85 -1.17
N GLY A 16 -4.08 2.83 -1.04
CA GLY A 16 -4.75 3.14 0.21
C GLY A 16 -5.55 1.96 0.75
N SER A 17 -6.30 1.27 -0.11
CA SER A 17 -7.01 0.04 0.23
C SER A 17 -6.06 -1.08 0.66
N GLY A 18 -4.95 -1.28 -0.06
CA GLY A 18 -3.92 -2.26 0.30
C GLY A 18 -3.29 -2.00 1.67
N LEU A 19 -3.10 -0.73 2.03
CA LEU A 19 -2.58 -0.31 3.34
C LEU A 19 -3.57 -0.64 4.48
N ILE A 20 -4.86 -0.39 4.26
CA ILE A 20 -5.93 -0.70 5.23
C ILE A 20 -6.07 -2.22 5.40
N VAL A 21 -6.17 -2.96 4.30
CA VAL A 21 -6.28 -4.43 4.32
C VAL A 21 -5.03 -5.07 4.92
N GLY A 22 -3.84 -4.60 4.53
CA GLY A 22 -2.57 -5.08 5.08
C GLY A 22 -2.41 -4.78 6.57
N GLY A 23 -2.80 -3.58 7.01
CA GLY A 23 -2.77 -3.20 8.43
C GLY A 23 -3.76 -3.99 9.27
N LEU A 24 -4.99 -4.19 8.77
CA LEU A 24 -5.96 -5.07 9.41
C LEU A 24 -5.45 -6.51 9.48
N GLY A 25 -4.84 -7.01 8.41
CA GLY A 25 -4.23 -8.35 8.38
C GLY A 25 -3.16 -8.53 9.44
N VAL A 26 -2.29 -7.55 9.67
CA VAL A 26 -1.25 -7.60 10.72
C VAL A 26 -1.87 -7.82 12.11
N VAL A 27 -3.00 -7.17 12.40
CA VAL A 27 -3.66 -7.21 13.72
C VAL A 27 -4.58 -8.42 13.88
N LEU A 28 -5.34 -8.79 12.84
CA LEU A 28 -6.30 -9.89 12.90
C LEU A 28 -5.64 -11.28 12.83
N LEU A 29 -4.51 -11.42 12.13
CA LEU A 29 -3.83 -12.70 11.95
C LEU A 29 -2.92 -13.00 13.15
N THR A 30 -3.37 -13.87 14.04
CA THR A 30 -2.60 -14.33 15.22
C THR A 30 -1.35 -15.13 14.85
N ASN A 31 -1.31 -15.71 13.64
CA ASN A 31 -0.14 -16.47 13.20
C ASN A 31 0.95 -15.51 12.68
N PRO A 32 2.15 -15.51 13.30
CA PRO A 32 3.19 -14.52 13.03
C PRO A 32 3.72 -14.55 11.60
N ILE A 33 3.67 -15.71 10.92
CA ILE A 33 4.12 -15.83 9.52
C ILE A 33 3.19 -15.02 8.60
N TYR A 34 1.88 -15.12 8.81
CA TYR A 34 0.89 -14.39 8.02
C TYR A 34 0.86 -12.90 8.37
N SER A 35 1.06 -12.57 9.65
CA SER A 35 1.20 -11.17 10.08
C SER A 35 2.43 -10.52 9.44
N ALA A 36 3.58 -11.21 9.41
CA ALA A 36 4.79 -10.73 8.73
C ALA A 36 4.60 -10.57 7.21
N PHE A 37 3.89 -11.48 6.55
CA PHE A 37 3.55 -11.36 5.13
C PHE A 37 2.65 -10.14 4.86
N SER A 38 1.64 -9.92 5.69
CA SER A 38 0.75 -8.74 5.62
C SER A 38 1.54 -7.44 5.82
N LEU A 39 2.51 -7.46 6.74
CA LEU A 39 3.40 -6.32 7.00
C LEU A 39 4.31 -6.02 5.79
N GLY A 40 4.78 -7.06 5.09
CA GLY A 40 5.49 -6.90 3.81
C GLY A 40 4.65 -6.21 2.74
N LEU A 41 3.36 -6.55 2.64
CA LEU A 41 2.43 -5.89 1.71
C LEU A 41 2.25 -4.41 2.07
N VAL A 42 2.13 -4.07 3.36
CA VAL A 42 2.08 -2.67 3.83
C VAL A 42 3.34 -1.90 3.42
N LEU A 43 4.53 -2.49 3.58
CA LEU A 43 5.80 -1.85 3.19
C LEU A 43 5.92 -1.61 1.69
N VAL A 44 5.43 -2.54 0.86
CA VAL A 44 5.37 -2.37 -0.60
C VAL A 44 4.39 -1.24 -0.97
N CYS A 45 3.21 -1.20 -0.34
CA CYS A 45 2.24 -0.11 -0.56
C CYS A 45 2.82 1.26 -0.21
N ILE A 46 3.53 1.40 0.91
CA ILE A 46 4.15 2.67 1.32
C ILE A 46 5.28 3.06 0.35
N SER A 47 6.10 2.09 -0.07
CA SER A 47 7.20 2.33 -1.01
C SER A 47 6.69 2.78 -2.38
N LEU A 48 5.61 2.18 -2.87
CA LEU A 48 4.96 2.61 -4.11
C LEU A 48 4.30 3.98 -4.00
N PHE A 49 3.85 4.40 -2.81
CA PHE A 49 3.35 5.75 -2.55
C PHE A 49 4.48 6.80 -2.60
N TYR A 50 5.67 6.44 -2.14
CA TYR A 50 6.81 7.33 -2.07
C TYR A 50 7.33 7.76 -3.46
N ILE A 51 7.27 6.89 -4.45
CA ILE A 51 7.76 7.15 -5.83
C ILE A 51 7.01 8.31 -6.52
N PRO A 52 5.66 8.34 -6.59
CA PRO A 52 4.92 9.45 -7.15
C PRO A 52 4.95 10.69 -6.26
N SER A 53 4.95 10.55 -4.93
CA SER A 53 5.00 11.71 -4.02
C SER A 53 6.35 12.44 -4.02
N ASN A 54 7.45 11.78 -4.39
CA ASN A 54 8.79 12.36 -4.44
C ASN A 54 9.26 12.69 -5.88
N SER A 55 8.40 12.52 -6.89
CA SER A 55 8.66 13.00 -8.26
C SER A 55 8.18 14.45 -8.39
N TYR A 56 9.03 15.39 -8.00
CA TYR A 56 8.93 16.81 -8.38
C TYR A 56 9.26 16.99 -9.86
#